data_AF-A0A7J7JYG6-F1
#
_entry.id   AF-A0A7J7JYG6-F1
#
_cell.length_a   1.000
_cell.length_b   1.000
_cell.length_c   1.000
_cell.angle_alpha   90.00
_cell.angle_beta   90.00
_cell.angle_gamma   90.00
#
_symmetry.space_group_name_H-M   'P 1'
#
loop_
_entity.id
_entity.type
_entity.pdbx_description
1 polymer ?
#
loop_
_entity_poly.entity_id
_entity_poly.type
_entity_poly.pdbx_seq_one_letter_code
_entity_poly.pdbx_strand_id
1 'polypeptide(L)'
;MLQQSSLRLKRSNMSKLDDNYIFSIEDVLPSKPDVLKWLDGRTQLVPERKARVVLFMGETRSIREFLVSPVPNPQRHEELLPNKLSWQARPVCNTVEHPLMSKYIVEQLEAIADVFLPSFAKDCSKVADCVYMNVAPRVAIDSTDRHVIAWFFISPFKMIDYYLYALPFYIVIRTPSNSVNFEIAKVYYNGRTFNSLADLKDEYHKNTNIRYNILI
;
A
#
# COMPACT_ATOMS: atom_id res chain seq x y z
N MET A 1 24.44 -1.20 1.81
CA MET A 1 23.46 -1.69 0.80
C MET A 1 23.38 -0.80 -0.45
N LEU A 2 23.14 0.51 -0.36
CA LEU A 2 23.05 1.38 -1.56
C LEU A 2 24.30 1.38 -2.46
N GLN A 3 25.49 1.12 -1.91
CA GLN A 3 26.74 0.99 -2.68
C GLN A 3 26.86 -0.34 -3.45
N GLN A 4 25.96 -1.30 -3.23
CA GLN A 4 25.97 -2.59 -3.94
C GLN A 4 25.33 -2.40 -5.32
N SER A 5 26.16 -2.14 -6.32
CA SER A 5 25.73 -1.85 -7.70
C SER A 5 24.91 -2.97 -8.34
N SER A 6 25.16 -4.23 -7.97
CA SER A 6 24.42 -5.40 -8.43
C SER A 6 22.93 -5.38 -8.06
N LEU A 7 22.54 -4.66 -7.00
CA LEU A 7 21.15 -4.55 -6.55
C LEU A 7 20.37 -3.42 -7.24
N ARG A 8 21.07 -2.49 -7.94
CA ARG A 8 20.48 -1.37 -8.69
C ARG A 8 19.45 -0.56 -7.88
N LEU A 9 19.76 -0.29 -6.61
CA LEU A 9 18.82 0.33 -5.69
C LEU A 9 18.65 1.83 -5.97
N LYS A 10 17.40 2.30 -5.94
CA LYS A 10 17.04 3.72 -5.86
C LYS A 10 16.56 4.08 -4.46
N ARG A 11 16.58 5.38 -4.15
CA ARG A 11 15.98 5.88 -2.90
C ARG A 11 14.46 5.73 -3.00
N SER A 12 13.82 5.22 -1.95
CA SER A 12 12.37 4.95 -1.96
C SER A 12 11.54 6.19 -2.30
N ASN A 13 11.90 7.38 -1.81
CA ASN A 13 11.21 8.64 -2.13
C ASN A 13 11.35 9.12 -3.59
N MET A 14 12.19 8.46 -4.39
CA MET A 14 12.35 8.73 -5.83
C MET A 14 12.06 7.47 -6.68
N SER A 15 11.55 6.40 -6.05
CA SER A 15 11.34 5.12 -6.70
C SER A 15 9.93 5.01 -7.29
N LYS A 16 9.83 4.29 -8.39
CA LYS A 16 8.58 3.79 -8.97
C LYS A 16 8.34 2.33 -8.55
N LEU A 17 7.17 1.79 -8.90
CA LEU A 17 6.79 0.42 -8.55
C LEU A 17 7.68 -0.66 -9.20
N ASP A 18 8.30 -0.35 -10.33
CA ASP A 18 9.23 -1.19 -11.08
C ASP A 18 10.70 -0.99 -10.67
N ASP A 19 10.99 -0.07 -9.76
CA ASP A 19 12.34 0.16 -9.25
C ASP A 19 12.69 -0.81 -8.11
N ASN A 20 13.98 -1.06 -7.92
CA ASN A 20 14.49 -1.77 -6.75
C ASN A 20 14.78 -0.75 -5.65
N TYR A 21 14.28 -0.97 -4.43
CA TYR A 21 14.52 -0.05 -3.31
C TYR A 21 14.50 -0.76 -1.96
N ILE A 22 15.12 -0.11 -0.98
CA ILE A 22 15.08 -0.55 0.42
C ILE A 22 13.73 -0.14 1.00
N PHE A 23 12.96 -1.13 1.46
CA PHE A 23 11.68 -0.91 2.12
C PHE A 23 11.87 -0.62 3.61
N SER A 24 12.68 -1.43 4.30
CA SER A 24 12.94 -1.26 5.73
C SER A 24 14.37 -1.63 6.11
N ILE A 25 14.83 -1.02 7.21
CA ILE A 25 16.06 -1.36 7.93
C ILE A 25 15.67 -1.39 9.41
N GLU A 26 15.91 -2.49 10.09
CA GLU A 26 15.62 -2.65 11.52
C GLU A 26 16.69 -3.45 12.24
N ASP A 27 16.82 -3.25 13.55
CA ASP A 27 17.77 -4.00 14.38
C ASP A 27 17.30 -5.46 14.54
N VAL A 28 18.24 -6.39 14.41
CA VAL A 28 18.03 -7.81 14.71
C VAL A 28 18.61 -8.09 16.09
N LEU A 29 17.73 -8.46 17.02
CA LEU A 29 18.13 -8.79 18.38
C LEU A 29 19.06 -10.01 18.36
N PRO A 30 20.22 -9.96 19.05
CA PRO A 30 21.08 -11.11 19.21
C PRO A 30 20.35 -12.25 19.95
N SER A 31 20.90 -13.46 19.88
CA SER A 31 20.30 -14.61 20.55
C SER A 31 20.20 -14.35 22.05
N LYS A 32 19.04 -14.66 22.66
CA LYS A 32 18.84 -14.50 24.10
C LYS A 32 19.94 -15.18 24.93
N PRO A 33 20.40 -16.42 24.62
CA PRO A 33 21.49 -17.05 25.35
C PRO A 33 22.81 -16.25 25.32
N ASP A 34 23.18 -15.67 24.18
CA ASP A 34 24.43 -14.91 24.05
C ASP A 34 24.34 -13.58 24.80
N VAL A 35 23.17 -12.92 24.73
CA VAL A 35 22.89 -11.71 25.51
C VAL A 35 23.00 -11.99 27.00
N LEU A 36 22.39 -13.06 27.50
CA LEU A 36 22.46 -13.41 28.93
C LEU A 36 23.88 -13.79 29.36
N LYS A 37 24.63 -14.55 28.55
CA LYS A 37 26.03 -14.85 28.86
C LYS A 37 26.86 -13.56 29.01
N TRP A 38 26.63 -12.58 28.14
CA TRP A 38 27.35 -11.31 28.20
C TRP A 38 26.90 -10.45 29.40
N LEU A 39 25.60 -10.28 29.61
CA LEU A 39 25.04 -9.49 30.72
C LEU A 39 25.39 -10.06 32.09
N ASP A 40 25.43 -11.39 32.23
CA ASP A 40 25.78 -12.07 33.47
C ASP A 40 27.31 -12.14 33.71
N GLY A 41 28.12 -11.54 32.83
CA GLY A 41 29.58 -11.59 32.92
C GLY A 41 30.20 -12.97 32.67
N ARG A 42 29.43 -13.92 32.12
CA ARG A 42 29.88 -15.28 31.76
C ARG A 42 30.72 -15.29 30.48
N THR A 43 30.74 -14.20 29.73
CA THR A 43 31.64 -13.96 28.60
C THR A 43 31.93 -12.47 28.44
N GLN A 44 33.12 -12.14 27.91
CA GLN A 44 33.47 -10.78 27.49
C GLN A 44 33.06 -10.48 26.04
N LEU A 45 32.64 -11.51 25.29
CA LEU A 45 32.21 -11.36 23.91
C LEU A 45 30.86 -10.64 23.86
N VAL A 46 30.87 -9.38 23.39
CA VAL A 46 29.66 -8.60 23.14
C VAL A 46 28.90 -9.25 21.98
N PRO A 47 27.60 -9.55 22.12
CA PRO A 47 26.80 -10.07 21.03
C PRO A 47 26.81 -9.12 19.83
N GLU A 48 27.07 -9.67 18.64
CA GLU A 48 27.19 -8.86 17.43
C GLU A 48 25.86 -8.18 17.09
N ARG A 49 25.91 -6.86 16.84
CA ARG A 49 24.77 -6.10 16.36
C ARG A 49 24.60 -6.29 14.85
N LYS A 50 23.39 -6.72 14.46
CA LYS A 50 23.00 -6.95 13.06
C LYS A 50 21.77 -6.12 12.72
N ALA A 51 21.61 -5.77 11.46
CA ALA A 51 20.39 -5.16 10.94
C ALA A 51 19.76 -6.06 9.88
N ARG A 52 18.44 -6.17 9.87
CA ARG A 52 17.67 -6.78 8.78
C ARG A 52 17.32 -5.68 7.79
N VAL A 53 17.63 -5.91 6.52
CA VAL A 53 17.32 -5.00 5.42
C VAL A 53 16.40 -5.71 4.45
N VAL A 54 15.19 -5.17 4.27
CA VAL A 54 14.18 -5.71 3.34
C VAL A 54 14.16 -4.87 2.08
N LEU A 55 14.29 -5.52 0.93
CA LEU A 55 14.34 -4.90 -0.38
C LEU A 55 13.12 -5.34 -1.19
N PHE A 56 12.47 -4.38 -1.83
CA PHE A 56 11.51 -4.66 -2.87
C PHE A 56 12.23 -4.53 -4.21
N MET A 57 12.29 -5.64 -4.96
CA MET A 57 12.89 -5.70 -6.28
C MET A 57 11.78 -5.58 -7.33
N GLY A 58 11.43 -4.34 -7.71
CA GLY A 58 10.34 -4.06 -8.66
C GLY A 58 10.58 -4.67 -10.05
N GLU A 59 11.83 -4.72 -10.50
CA GLU A 59 12.23 -5.25 -11.82
C GLU A 59 11.93 -6.74 -11.93
N THR A 60 12.28 -7.51 -10.88
CA THR A 60 12.12 -8.98 -10.85
C THR A 60 10.87 -9.43 -10.11
N ARG A 61 10.08 -8.50 -9.56
CA ARG A 61 8.90 -8.79 -8.74
C ARG A 61 9.22 -9.76 -7.60
N SER A 62 10.24 -9.43 -6.81
CA SER A 62 10.68 -10.29 -5.70
C SER A 62 11.00 -9.49 -4.44
N ILE A 63 10.81 -10.10 -3.28
CA ILE A 63 11.24 -9.54 -1.99
C ILE A 63 12.54 -10.24 -1.61
N ARG A 64 13.57 -9.46 -1.26
CA ARG A 64 14.85 -9.98 -0.77
C ARG A 64 15.13 -9.44 0.62
N GLU A 65 15.64 -10.29 1.50
CA GLU A 65 15.98 -9.91 2.87
C GLU A 65 17.47 -10.16 3.11
N PHE A 66 18.14 -9.26 3.82
CA PHE A 66 19.56 -9.40 4.14
C PHE A 66 19.82 -9.15 5.63
N LEU A 67 20.72 -9.93 6.21
CA LEU A 67 21.39 -9.57 7.45
C LEU A 67 22.65 -8.77 7.13
N VAL A 68 22.74 -7.57 7.66
CA VAL A 68 23.88 -6.67 7.50
C VAL A 68 24.59 -6.54 8.85
N SER A 69 25.92 -6.74 8.85
CA SER A 69 26.71 -6.77 10.09
C SER A 69 28.19 -6.47 9.86
N PRO A 70 28.94 -6.11 10.91
CA PRO A 70 28.44 -5.64 12.21
C PRO A 70 27.95 -4.17 12.15
N VAL A 71 27.01 -3.77 12.98
CA VAL A 71 26.59 -2.36 13.15
C VAL A 71 27.48 -1.70 14.23
N PRO A 72 27.98 -0.46 14.06
CA PRO A 72 27.61 0.56 13.06
C PRO A 72 28.44 0.56 11.77
N ASN A 73 29.51 -0.24 11.68
CA ASN A 73 30.42 -0.28 10.53
C ASN A 73 30.23 -1.59 9.74
N PRO A 74 29.21 -1.69 8.88
CA PRO A 74 28.87 -2.94 8.21
C PRO A 74 29.96 -3.38 7.24
N GLN A 75 30.42 -4.60 7.38
CA GLN A 75 31.47 -5.20 6.55
C GLN A 75 30.95 -6.33 5.67
N ARG A 76 29.83 -6.95 6.06
CA ARG A 76 29.23 -8.07 5.33
C ARG A 76 27.72 -7.96 5.28
N HIS A 77 27.16 -8.60 4.27
CA HIS A 77 25.73 -8.81 4.12
C HIS A 77 25.49 -10.24 3.66
N GLU A 78 24.51 -10.89 4.28
CA GLU A 78 24.11 -12.26 3.97
C GLU A 78 22.64 -12.23 3.56
N GLU A 79 22.32 -12.83 2.42
CA GLU A 79 20.93 -12.94 1.98
C GLU A 79 20.19 -14.00 2.79
N LEU A 80 19.09 -13.59 3.42
CA LEU A 80 18.18 -14.50 4.12
C LEU A 80 17.26 -15.15 3.08
N LEU A 81 17.34 -16.48 2.97
CA LEU A 81 16.43 -17.37 2.22
C LEU A 81 15.82 -16.73 0.95
N PRO A 82 16.53 -16.75 -0.19
CA PRO A 82 16.02 -16.16 -1.43
C PRO A 82 14.70 -16.83 -1.87
N ASN A 83 13.79 -16.02 -2.42
CA ASN A 83 12.60 -16.45 -3.17
C ASN A 83 11.48 -17.19 -2.40
N LYS A 84 11.36 -17.01 -1.08
CA LYS A 84 10.23 -17.60 -0.31
C LYS A 84 8.98 -16.73 -0.24
N LEU A 85 9.09 -15.44 -0.50
CA LEU A 85 7.99 -14.50 -0.34
C LEU A 85 7.43 -14.07 -1.70
N SER A 86 6.12 -14.25 -1.87
CA SER A 86 5.40 -13.71 -3.02
C SER A 86 5.49 -12.19 -3.03
N TRP A 87 5.72 -11.60 -4.21
CA TRP A 87 5.67 -10.14 -4.41
C TRP A 87 4.38 -9.50 -3.88
N GLN A 88 3.29 -10.25 -3.92
CA GLN A 88 1.97 -9.79 -3.48
C GLN A 88 1.81 -9.74 -1.97
N ALA A 89 2.69 -10.41 -1.22
CA ALA A 89 2.71 -10.34 0.23
C ALA A 89 3.35 -9.03 0.75
N ARG A 90 3.99 -8.24 -0.12
CA ARG A 90 4.64 -6.99 0.29
C ARG A 90 3.62 -5.99 0.87
N PRO A 91 3.93 -5.27 1.95
CA PRO A 91 3.13 -4.13 2.37
C PRO A 91 2.97 -3.07 1.26
N VAL A 92 1.87 -2.32 1.26
CA VAL A 92 1.76 -1.11 0.41
C VAL A 92 2.80 -0.11 0.90
N CYS A 93 3.72 0.28 0.03
CA CYS A 93 4.73 1.28 0.38
C CYS A 93 4.12 2.68 0.35
N ASN A 94 4.11 3.37 1.50
CA ASN A 94 3.51 4.71 1.65
C ASN A 94 4.18 5.79 0.79
N THR A 95 5.45 5.62 0.43
CA THR A 95 6.20 6.62 -0.36
C THR A 95 6.24 6.30 -1.86
N VAL A 96 5.85 5.10 -2.27
CA VAL A 96 5.95 4.62 -3.66
C VAL A 96 4.60 4.19 -4.22
N GLU A 97 4.00 3.15 -3.65
CA GLU A 97 2.78 2.52 -4.17
C GLU A 97 1.55 3.36 -3.83
N HIS A 98 1.45 3.85 -2.59
CA HIS A 98 0.30 4.61 -2.12
C HIS A 98 0.04 5.88 -2.94
N PRO A 99 1.02 6.79 -3.20
CA PRO A 99 0.76 8.02 -3.94
C PRO A 99 0.31 7.78 -5.39
N LEU A 100 0.89 6.76 -6.05
CA LEU A 100 0.50 6.37 -7.41
C LEU A 100 -0.93 5.83 -7.44
N MET A 101 -1.29 5.00 -6.46
CA MET A 101 -2.62 4.44 -6.33
C MET A 101 -3.66 5.52 -6.01
N SER A 102 -3.35 6.42 -5.06
CA SER A 102 -4.20 7.56 -4.74
C SER A 102 -4.47 8.44 -5.96
N LYS A 103 -3.42 8.75 -6.74
CA LYS A 103 -3.58 9.52 -7.98
C LYS A 103 -4.51 8.81 -8.97
N TYR A 104 -4.28 7.52 -9.23
CA TYR A 104 -5.13 6.72 -10.11
C TYR A 104 -6.59 6.74 -9.65
N ILE A 105 -6.86 6.49 -8.37
CA ILE A 105 -8.22 6.46 -7.82
C ILE A 105 -8.90 7.83 -7.97
N VAL A 106 -8.21 8.91 -7.63
CA VAL A 106 -8.76 10.27 -7.75
C VAL A 106 -9.13 10.56 -9.21
N GLU A 107 -8.24 10.27 -10.17
CA GLU A 107 -8.53 10.44 -11.60
C GLU A 107 -9.77 9.64 -12.05
N GLN A 108 -9.92 8.41 -11.56
CA GLN A 108 -11.08 7.56 -11.84
C GLN A 108 -12.38 8.11 -11.22
N LEU A 109 -12.32 8.68 -10.02
CA LEU A 109 -13.47 9.29 -9.37
C LEU A 109 -13.89 10.61 -10.03
N GLU A 110 -12.93 11.43 -10.46
CA GLU A 110 -13.23 12.65 -11.21
C GLU A 110 -13.94 12.33 -12.54
N ALA A 111 -13.63 11.21 -13.19
CA ALA A 111 -14.31 10.76 -14.40
C ALA A 111 -15.81 10.43 -14.20
N ILE A 112 -16.22 10.20 -12.95
CA ILE A 112 -17.62 9.98 -12.55
C ILE A 112 -18.12 11.05 -11.57
N ALA A 113 -17.54 12.25 -11.57
CA ALA A 113 -17.91 13.32 -10.66
C ALA A 113 -19.42 13.68 -10.72
N ASP A 114 -20.05 13.52 -11.88
CA ASP A 114 -21.49 13.71 -12.10
C ASP A 114 -22.39 12.69 -11.37
N VAL A 115 -21.81 11.57 -10.95
CA VAL A 115 -22.43 10.56 -10.08
C VAL A 115 -22.02 10.82 -8.63
N PHE A 116 -20.72 11.02 -8.40
CA PHE A 116 -20.13 11.05 -7.06
C PHE A 116 -20.51 12.31 -6.28
N LEU A 117 -20.36 13.50 -6.87
CA LEU A 117 -20.62 14.77 -6.18
C LEU A 117 -22.09 14.90 -5.77
N PRO A 118 -23.08 14.67 -6.64
CA PRO A 118 -24.48 14.72 -6.21
C PRO A 118 -24.82 13.68 -5.15
N SER A 119 -24.15 12.52 -5.15
CA SER A 119 -24.44 11.46 -4.19
C SER A 119 -23.90 11.73 -2.79
N PHE A 120 -22.68 12.27 -2.72
CA PHE A 120 -21.89 12.25 -1.50
C PHE A 120 -21.32 13.61 -1.10
N ALA A 121 -21.10 14.54 -2.05
CA ALA A 121 -20.28 15.73 -1.85
C ALA A 121 -20.82 16.94 -2.64
N LYS A 122 -22.09 17.29 -2.41
CA LYS A 122 -22.81 18.32 -3.20
C LYS A 122 -22.18 19.71 -3.13
N ASP A 123 -21.56 20.04 -2.00
CA ASP A 123 -20.95 21.35 -1.76
C ASP A 123 -19.51 21.45 -2.30
N CYS A 124 -19.05 20.43 -3.03
CA CYS A 124 -17.67 20.31 -3.47
C CYS A 124 -17.57 20.47 -4.98
N SER A 125 -16.58 21.24 -5.43
CA SER A 125 -16.36 21.50 -6.86
C SER A 125 -15.70 20.32 -7.58
N LYS A 126 -14.89 19.56 -6.84
CA LYS A 126 -14.16 18.36 -7.29
C LYS A 126 -14.23 17.30 -6.22
N VAL A 127 -14.11 16.03 -6.62
CA VAL A 127 -14.13 14.90 -5.68
C VAL A 127 -12.93 14.99 -4.73
N ALA A 128 -11.76 15.37 -5.26
CA ALA A 128 -10.53 15.50 -4.50
C ALA A 128 -10.59 16.54 -3.36
N ASP A 129 -11.52 17.50 -3.40
CA ASP A 129 -11.60 18.58 -2.41
C ASP A 129 -12.18 18.12 -1.06
N CYS A 130 -12.95 17.02 -1.07
CA CYS A 130 -13.81 16.64 0.05
C CYS A 130 -13.72 15.18 0.47
N VAL A 131 -13.04 14.35 -0.33
CA VAL A 131 -12.95 12.92 -0.09
C VAL A 131 -11.61 12.57 0.53
N TYR A 132 -11.70 11.93 1.68
CA TYR A 132 -10.59 11.22 2.30
C TYR A 132 -10.68 9.76 1.92
N MET A 133 -9.52 9.15 1.71
CA MET A 133 -9.43 7.77 1.29
C MET A 133 -8.49 7.02 2.21
N ASN A 134 -8.88 5.80 2.58
CA ASN A 134 -7.99 4.84 3.20
C ASN A 134 -7.92 3.58 2.32
N VAL A 135 -6.72 3.06 2.12
CA VAL A 135 -6.50 1.83 1.36
C VAL A 135 -6.02 0.73 2.29
N ALA A 136 -6.69 -0.41 2.24
CA ALA A 136 -6.28 -1.58 2.99
C ALA A 136 -5.97 -2.72 2.01
N PRO A 137 -4.73 -3.23 1.98
CA PRO A 137 -4.44 -4.41 1.17
C PRO A 137 -5.18 -5.61 1.76
N ARG A 138 -5.86 -6.37 0.90
CA ARG A 138 -6.42 -7.67 1.22
C ARG A 138 -5.70 -8.69 0.33
N VAL A 139 -4.98 -9.63 0.95
CA VAL A 139 -4.39 -10.76 0.21
C VAL A 139 -5.54 -11.55 -0.42
N ALA A 140 -5.48 -11.79 -1.73
CA ALA A 140 -6.48 -12.59 -2.42
C ALA A 140 -6.43 -14.04 -1.93
N ILE A 141 -7.61 -14.65 -1.88
CA ILE A 141 -7.87 -16.03 -1.44
C ILE A 141 -7.36 -17.05 -2.49
N ASP A 142 -6.96 -16.58 -3.68
CA ASP A 142 -6.51 -17.33 -4.86
C ASP A 142 -5.25 -16.70 -5.54
N SER A 143 -4.16 -16.62 -4.78
CA SER A 143 -2.74 -16.80 -5.17
C SER A 143 -2.06 -16.19 -6.43
N THR A 144 -2.56 -15.17 -7.15
CA THR A 144 -1.68 -14.44 -8.12
C THR A 144 -1.75 -12.92 -8.06
N ASP A 145 -2.95 -12.36 -7.89
CA ASP A 145 -3.11 -10.91 -7.83
C ASP A 145 -3.39 -10.43 -6.41
N ARG A 146 -2.92 -9.23 -6.11
CA ARG A 146 -3.26 -8.56 -4.86
C ARG A 146 -4.45 -7.64 -5.12
N HIS A 147 -5.41 -7.65 -4.19
CA HIS A 147 -6.53 -6.72 -4.22
C HIS A 147 -6.40 -5.73 -3.07
N VAL A 148 -6.69 -4.46 -3.34
CA VAL A 148 -6.67 -3.39 -2.35
C VAL A 148 -8.06 -2.79 -2.32
N ILE A 149 -8.63 -2.67 -1.13
CA ILE A 149 -9.93 -2.02 -0.96
C ILE A 149 -9.68 -0.56 -0.58
N ALA A 150 -10.20 0.35 -1.40
CA ALA A 150 -10.26 1.77 -1.11
C ALA A 150 -11.61 2.11 -0.45
N TRP A 151 -11.54 2.59 0.78
CA TRP A 151 -12.65 3.13 1.55
C TRP A 151 -12.64 4.64 1.46
N PHE A 152 -13.82 5.23 1.33
CA PHE A 152 -13.97 6.67 1.18
C PHE A 152 -14.76 7.25 2.33
N PHE A 153 -14.34 8.43 2.73
CA PHE A 153 -14.89 9.20 3.82
C PHE A 153 -15.07 10.62 3.35
N ILE A 154 -16.12 11.30 3.81
CA ILE A 154 -16.27 12.73 3.60
C ILE A 154 -15.93 13.48 4.87
N SER A 155 -15.36 14.68 4.73
CA SER A 155 -15.23 15.60 5.85
C SER A 155 -16.03 16.86 5.55
N PRO A 156 -17.34 16.90 5.89
CA PRO A 156 -18.21 18.03 5.56
C PRO A 156 -17.69 19.38 6.13
N PHE A 157 -16.75 19.35 7.08
CA PHE A 157 -16.17 20.54 7.71
C PHE A 157 -14.64 20.52 7.85
N LYS A 158 -13.90 19.72 7.06
CA LYS A 158 -12.44 19.53 7.22
C LYS A 158 -12.02 19.18 8.67
N MET A 159 -12.84 18.37 9.36
CA MET A 159 -12.64 17.94 10.73
C MET A 159 -11.69 16.74 10.81
N ILE A 160 -11.09 16.56 11.99
CA ILE A 160 -10.10 15.51 12.28
C ILE A 160 -10.75 14.10 12.29
N ASP A 161 -12.08 14.01 12.45
CA ASP A 161 -12.82 12.74 12.64
C ASP A 161 -13.56 12.25 11.38
N TYR A 162 -13.00 12.48 10.19
CA TYR A 162 -13.63 12.06 8.91
C TYR A 162 -13.96 10.56 8.85
N TYR A 163 -13.25 9.71 9.61
CA TYR A 163 -13.53 8.28 9.69
C TYR A 163 -14.96 7.93 10.16
N LEU A 164 -15.63 8.83 10.88
CA LEU A 164 -17.02 8.66 11.31
C LEU A 164 -18.03 8.81 10.16
N TYR A 165 -17.60 9.41 9.05
CA TYR A 165 -18.43 9.74 7.89
C TYR A 165 -18.03 8.86 6.70
N ALA A 166 -18.00 7.55 6.93
CA ALA A 166 -17.76 6.57 5.88
C ALA A 166 -18.87 6.61 4.83
N LEU A 167 -18.49 6.66 3.56
CA LEU A 167 -19.44 6.61 2.46
C LEU A 167 -19.86 5.15 2.23
N PRO A 168 -21.11 4.88 1.83
CA PRO A 168 -21.52 3.56 1.36
C PRO A 168 -20.98 3.32 -0.06
N PHE A 169 -19.69 3.53 -0.25
CA PHE A 169 -18.98 3.46 -1.51
C PHE A 169 -17.56 2.95 -1.25
N TYR A 170 -17.16 1.90 -1.97
CA TYR A 170 -15.79 1.40 -1.93
C TYR A 170 -15.40 0.80 -3.28
N ILE A 171 -14.11 0.88 -3.58
CA ILE A 171 -13.54 0.38 -4.83
C ILE A 171 -12.56 -0.74 -4.48
N VAL A 172 -12.68 -1.87 -5.18
CA VAL A 172 -11.69 -2.93 -5.15
C VAL A 172 -10.74 -2.73 -6.31
N ILE A 173 -9.46 -2.60 -6.01
CA ILE A 173 -8.38 -2.33 -6.95
C ILE A 173 -7.55 -3.59 -7.08
N ARG A 174 -7.41 -4.10 -8.30
CA ARG A 174 -6.48 -5.17 -8.64
C ARG A 174 -5.10 -4.57 -8.86
N THR A 175 -4.10 -5.15 -8.20
CA THR A 175 -2.67 -4.86 -8.41
C THR A 175 -2.03 -6.12 -8.97
N PRO A 176 -1.91 -6.24 -10.30
CA PRO A 176 -1.46 -7.48 -10.94
C PRO A 176 -0.01 -7.81 -10.57
N SER A 177 0.31 -9.10 -10.44
CA SER A 177 1.68 -9.53 -10.08
C SER A 177 2.73 -9.18 -11.13
N ASN A 178 2.31 -9.05 -12.38
CA ASN A 178 3.16 -8.81 -13.55
C ASN A 178 3.06 -7.38 -14.12
N SER A 179 2.23 -6.50 -13.54
CA SER A 179 2.00 -5.14 -14.04
C SER A 179 2.16 -4.09 -12.94
N VAL A 180 2.59 -2.88 -13.30
CA VAL A 180 2.59 -1.70 -12.39
C VAL A 180 1.28 -0.93 -12.45
N ASN A 181 0.38 -1.30 -13.37
CA ASN A 181 -0.88 -0.62 -13.57
C ASN A 181 -1.93 -1.12 -12.59
N PHE A 182 -2.72 -0.19 -12.08
CA PHE A 182 -3.87 -0.48 -11.24
C PHE A 182 -5.12 -0.64 -12.09
N GLU A 183 -6.04 -1.50 -11.64
CA GLU A 183 -7.32 -1.70 -12.30
C GLU A 183 -8.44 -1.73 -11.27
N ILE A 184 -9.59 -1.15 -11.62
CA ILE A 184 -10.81 -1.31 -10.82
C ILE A 184 -11.40 -2.69 -11.13
N ALA A 185 -11.42 -3.56 -10.14
CA ALA A 185 -11.97 -4.91 -10.24
C ALA A 185 -13.46 -4.96 -9.90
N LYS A 186 -13.86 -4.18 -8.89
CA LYS A 186 -15.25 -4.05 -8.44
C LYS A 186 -15.49 -2.68 -7.84
N VAL A 187 -16.74 -2.24 -7.94
CA VAL A 187 -17.24 -1.05 -7.26
C VAL A 187 -18.43 -1.46 -6.42
N TYR A 188 -18.49 -0.99 -5.19
CA TYR A 188 -19.71 -1.01 -4.39
C TYR A 188 -20.25 0.41 -4.25
N TYR A 189 -21.56 0.54 -4.40
CA TYR A 189 -22.27 1.79 -4.23
C TYR A 189 -23.65 1.50 -3.64
N ASN A 190 -23.90 2.01 -2.44
CA ASN A 190 -25.17 1.99 -1.71
C ASN A 190 -25.93 0.64 -1.79
N GLY A 191 -25.30 -0.44 -1.34
CA GLY A 191 -25.92 -1.77 -1.28
C GLY A 191 -25.85 -2.57 -2.58
N ARG A 192 -25.22 -2.04 -3.64
CA ARG A 192 -25.09 -2.69 -4.94
C ARG A 192 -23.63 -2.79 -5.37
N THR A 193 -23.33 -3.79 -6.19
CA THR A 193 -22.00 -4.00 -6.76
C THR A 193 -22.02 -3.87 -8.28
N PHE A 194 -20.96 -3.28 -8.83
CA PHE A 194 -20.74 -3.05 -10.27
C PHE A 194 -19.37 -3.59 -10.68
N ASN A 195 -19.18 -3.91 -11.96
CA ASN A 195 -17.87 -4.39 -12.45
C ASN A 195 -16.92 -3.24 -12.75
N SER A 196 -17.44 -2.04 -13.02
CA SER A 196 -16.66 -0.86 -13.33
C SER A 196 -17.34 0.41 -12.82
N LEU A 197 -16.62 1.54 -12.82
CA LEU A 197 -17.22 2.85 -12.57
C LEU A 197 -18.11 3.31 -13.74
N ALA A 198 -17.84 2.84 -14.95
CA ALA A 198 -18.68 3.11 -16.11
C ALA A 198 -20.05 2.44 -15.97
N ASP A 199 -20.09 1.18 -15.50
CA ASP A 199 -21.33 0.44 -15.22
C ASP A 199 -22.18 1.19 -14.18
N LEU A 200 -21.54 1.66 -13.10
CA LEU A 200 -22.20 2.48 -12.09
C LEU A 200 -22.77 3.76 -12.69
N LYS A 201 -21.98 4.47 -13.50
CA LYS A 201 -22.39 5.73 -14.13
C LYS A 201 -23.57 5.54 -15.07
N ASP A 202 -23.52 4.51 -15.91
CA ASP A 202 -24.60 4.18 -16.82
C ASP A 202 -25.90 3.85 -16.08
N GLU A 203 -25.82 3.02 -15.03
CA GLU A 203 -26.99 2.68 -14.22
C GLU A 203 -27.54 3.90 -13.47
N TYR A 204 -26.68 4.79 -12.96
CA TYR A 204 -27.09 5.99 -12.22
C TYR A 204 -27.90 6.97 -13.09
N HIS A 205 -27.54 7.06 -14.37
CA HIS A 205 -28.25 7.90 -15.34
C HIS A 205 -29.55 7.28 -15.82
N LYS A 206 -29.60 5.95 -15.98
CA LYS A 206 -30.78 5.21 -16.46
C LYS A 206 -31.82 4.95 -15.38
N ASN A 207 -31.40 4.74 -14.13
CA ASN A 207 -32.25 4.27 -13.04
C ASN A 207 -32.20 5.21 -11.83
N THR A 208 -33.21 6.07 -11.72
CA THR A 208 -33.30 7.04 -10.62
C THR A 208 -33.38 6.38 -9.24
N ASN A 209 -33.83 5.12 -9.14
CA ASN A 209 -33.93 4.40 -7.88
C ASN A 209 -32.59 4.05 -7.25
N ILE A 210 -31.49 4.13 -8.01
CA ILE A 210 -30.16 3.88 -7.44
C ILE A 210 -29.52 5.16 -6.91
N ARG A 211 -30.03 6.34 -7.29
CA ARG A 211 -29.42 7.61 -6.91
C ARG A 211 -29.46 7.76 -5.40
N TYR A 212 -28.28 7.74 -4.80
CA TYR A 212 -28.14 8.01 -3.38
C TYR A 212 -28.02 9.51 -3.17
N ASN A 213 -28.62 10.02 -2.10
CA ASN A 213 -28.43 11.39 -1.67
C ASN A 213 -28.18 11.35 -0.17
N ILE A 214 -26.95 11.64 0.22
CA ILE A 214 -26.66 11.94 1.62
C ILE A 214 -27.44 13.21 2.01
N LEU A 215 -28.30 13.09 3.02
CA LEU A 215 -28.90 14.21 3.74
C LEU A 215 -27.93 14.57 4.87
N ILE A 216 -26.84 15.27 4.57
CA ILE A 216 -25.97 15.92 5.56
C ILE A 216 -26.02 17.41 5.30
#